data_AF-A0A7S4UPT4-F1
#
_entry.id   AF-A0A7S4UPT4-F1
#
_cell.length_a   1.000
_cell.length_b   1.000
_cell.length_c   1.000
_cell.angle_alpha   90.00
_cell.angle_beta   90.00
_cell.angle_gamma   90.00
#
_symmetry.space_group_name_H-M   'P 1'
#
loop_
_entity.id
_entity.type
_entity.pdbx_description
1 polymer ?
#
loop_
_entity_poly.entity_id
_entity_poly.type
_entity_poly.pdbx_seq_one_letter_code
_entity_poly.pdbx_strand_id
1 'polypeptide(L)'
;MFAGRAVRQPLSAAPAPLHLILPFVCLHGVAGGIIAPEEERQACPTYQQMTCFLDVLEKACAGDEAPPFELIQKNSVESAWLCCCPLPYKQCEQGERDASCDAAFAKYLEPLGESDGAVAIRNGLQQVRGALREAGGEPCKAMAPADPLTTCGSEAAPPMERSVVREDLFCEMLTWQREELGDGNFEEFKANGCPWPERQGDGEGRRGTGIGEEM
;
A
#
# COMPACT_ATOMS: atom_id res chain seq x y z
N MET A 1 61.33 -16.35 56.36
CA MET A 1 60.02 -16.73 56.93
C MET A 1 58.96 -15.83 56.33
N PHE A 2 58.21 -16.27 55.32
CA PHE A 2 56.88 -15.74 54.99
C PHE A 2 56.11 -16.83 54.24
N ALA A 3 54.87 -17.00 54.67
CA ALA A 3 54.05 -18.19 54.55
C ALA A 3 53.44 -18.37 53.15
N GLY A 4 53.38 -19.63 52.70
CA GLY A 4 52.69 -20.03 51.48
C GLY A 4 51.17 -19.90 51.61
N ARG A 5 50.53 -19.39 50.54
CA ARG A 5 49.08 -19.43 50.36
C ARG A 5 48.69 -20.64 49.52
N ALA A 6 47.89 -21.52 50.10
CA ALA A 6 47.24 -22.62 49.39
C ALA A 6 46.15 -22.07 48.45
N VAL A 7 46.26 -22.41 47.17
CA VAL A 7 45.23 -22.13 46.16
C VAL A 7 44.16 -23.22 46.26
N ARG A 8 42.93 -22.84 46.61
CA ARG A 8 41.76 -23.74 46.58
C ARG A 8 41.21 -23.81 45.16
N GLN A 9 41.11 -25.02 44.61
CA GLN A 9 40.37 -25.27 43.37
C GLN A 9 38.86 -25.21 43.63
N PRO A 10 38.05 -24.57 42.77
CA PRO A 10 36.60 -24.60 42.87
C PRO A 10 36.03 -25.95 42.42
N LEU A 11 35.05 -26.43 43.18
CA LEU A 11 34.23 -27.62 42.93
C LEU A 11 33.45 -27.48 41.62
N SER A 12 33.55 -28.49 40.77
CA SER A 12 32.80 -28.65 39.53
C SER A 12 31.30 -28.84 39.83
N ALA A 13 30.47 -27.94 39.33
CA ALA A 13 29.02 -28.04 39.40
C ALA A 13 28.51 -28.98 38.29
N ALA A 14 27.68 -29.95 38.67
CA ALA A 14 27.02 -30.86 37.75
C ALA A 14 25.97 -30.12 36.89
N PRO A 15 25.79 -30.49 35.62
CA PRO A 15 24.79 -29.87 34.73
C PRO A 15 23.37 -30.26 35.14
N ALA A 16 22.49 -29.25 35.25
CA ALA A 16 21.07 -29.44 35.48
C ALA A 16 20.38 -30.03 34.23
N PRO A 17 19.32 -30.84 34.39
CA PRO A 17 18.56 -31.41 33.28
C PRO A 17 17.83 -30.29 32.52
N LEU A 18 18.14 -30.15 31.22
CA LEU A 18 17.40 -29.33 30.28
C LEU A 18 15.98 -29.92 30.10
N HIS A 19 15.01 -29.31 30.76
CA HIS A 19 13.60 -29.49 30.40
C HIS A 19 13.36 -28.80 29.05
N LEU A 20 13.23 -29.61 28.01
CA LEU A 20 12.83 -29.19 26.67
C LEU A 20 11.35 -28.78 26.72
N ILE A 21 11.08 -27.54 27.16
CA ILE A 21 9.76 -26.93 27.02
C ILE A 21 9.61 -26.57 25.54
N LEU A 22 8.99 -27.44 24.77
CA LEU A 22 8.55 -27.11 23.41
C LEU A 22 7.52 -25.98 23.54
N PRO A 23 7.81 -24.75 23.06
CA PRO A 23 6.81 -23.71 23.01
C PRO A 23 5.68 -24.23 22.13
N PHE A 24 4.49 -24.33 22.70
CA PHE A 24 3.26 -24.55 21.98
C PHE A 24 3.09 -23.35 21.04
N VAL A 25 3.62 -23.45 19.82
CA VAL A 25 3.40 -22.46 18.77
C VAL A 25 1.93 -22.62 18.41
N CYS A 26 1.09 -21.75 18.96
CA CYS A 26 -0.27 -21.60 18.48
C CYS A 26 -0.20 -21.15 17.03
N LEU A 27 -0.23 -22.11 16.11
CA LEU A 27 -0.59 -21.93 14.72
C LEU A 27 -2.05 -21.46 14.70
N HIS A 28 -2.27 -20.19 15.02
CA HIS A 28 -3.48 -19.51 14.64
C HIS A 28 -3.42 -19.50 13.11
N GLY A 29 -4.12 -20.48 12.51
CA GLY A 29 -4.45 -20.43 11.10
C GLY A 29 -5.25 -19.17 10.90
N VAL A 30 -4.57 -18.08 10.53
CA VAL A 30 -5.22 -16.86 10.10
C VAL A 30 -5.94 -17.28 8.83
N ALA A 31 -7.24 -17.54 8.93
CA ALA A 31 -8.14 -17.53 7.78
C ALA A 31 -8.24 -16.07 7.29
N GLY A 32 -7.08 -15.50 6.97
CA GLY A 32 -6.91 -14.12 6.57
C GLY A 32 -7.42 -14.02 5.15
N GLY A 33 -8.39 -13.13 4.95
CA GLY A 33 -8.69 -12.66 3.60
C GLY A 33 -7.43 -12.13 2.93
N ILE A 34 -7.48 -11.97 1.61
CA ILE A 34 -6.36 -11.45 0.82
C ILE A 34 -5.91 -10.06 1.30
N ILE A 35 -6.81 -9.31 1.94
CA ILE A 35 -6.54 -8.00 2.55
C ILE A 35 -7.01 -7.99 4.00
N ALA A 36 -6.45 -7.08 4.79
CA ALA A 36 -6.84 -6.90 6.19
C ALA A 36 -8.29 -6.36 6.33
N PRO A 37 -8.96 -6.63 7.47
CA PRO A 37 -10.26 -6.04 7.79
C PRO A 37 -10.26 -4.51 7.69
N GLU A 38 -11.43 -3.93 7.43
CA GLU A 38 -11.61 -2.48 7.27
C GLU A 38 -11.04 -1.67 8.44
N GLU A 39 -11.32 -2.08 9.68
CA GLU A 39 -10.83 -1.41 10.89
C GLU A 39 -9.29 -1.36 10.95
N GLU A 40 -8.61 -2.44 10.57
CA GLU A 40 -7.15 -2.50 10.54
C GLU A 40 -6.56 -1.63 9.43
N ARG A 41 -7.20 -1.61 8.26
CA ARG A 41 -6.77 -0.74 7.14
C ARG A 41 -6.96 0.74 7.49
N GLN A 42 -8.09 1.11 8.08
CA GLN A 42 -8.38 2.50 8.47
C GLN A 42 -7.54 3.00 9.64
N ALA A 43 -6.95 2.10 10.45
CA ALA A 43 -5.99 2.49 11.47
C ALA A 43 -4.70 3.09 10.89
N CYS A 44 -4.40 2.84 9.61
CA CYS A 44 -3.27 3.43 8.92
C CYS A 44 -3.52 4.91 8.57
N PRO A 45 -2.73 5.87 9.08
CA PRO A 45 -2.95 7.30 8.84
C PRO A 45 -2.81 7.71 7.37
N THR A 46 -2.08 6.92 6.57
CA THR A 46 -1.86 7.16 5.14
C THR A 46 -2.73 6.27 4.23
N TYR A 47 -3.76 5.61 4.78
CA TYR A 47 -4.64 4.69 4.06
C TYR A 47 -5.25 5.32 2.79
N GLN A 48 -5.81 6.52 2.91
CA GLN A 48 -6.48 7.21 1.80
C GLN A 48 -5.50 7.52 0.65
N GLN A 49 -4.31 8.03 1.00
CA GLN A 49 -3.28 8.37 0.04
C GLN A 49 -2.75 7.11 -0.66
N MET A 50 -2.44 6.07 0.11
CA MET A 50 -1.92 4.81 -0.43
C MET A 50 -2.89 4.15 -1.41
N THR A 51 -4.20 4.16 -1.12
CA THR A 51 -5.15 3.52 -2.01
C THR A 51 -5.53 4.39 -3.21
N CYS A 52 -5.46 5.72 -3.09
CA CYS A 52 -5.49 6.62 -4.24
C CYS A 52 -4.35 6.30 -5.24
N PHE A 53 -3.14 6.01 -4.76
CA PHE A 53 -2.04 5.57 -5.64
C PHE A 53 -2.31 4.22 -6.32
N LEU A 54 -3.11 3.33 -5.71
CA LEU A 54 -3.50 2.07 -6.35
C LEU A 54 -4.51 2.28 -7.48
N ASP A 55 -5.43 3.23 -7.32
CA ASP A 55 -6.36 3.63 -8.38
C ASP A 55 -5.60 4.25 -9.57
N VAL A 56 -4.64 5.15 -9.32
CA VAL A 56 -3.78 5.66 -10.41
C VAL A 56 -2.89 4.57 -11.03
N LEU A 57 -2.44 3.60 -10.24
CA LEU A 57 -1.68 2.44 -10.74
C LEU A 57 -2.52 1.57 -11.67
N GLU A 58 -3.82 1.42 -11.40
CA GLU A 58 -4.78 0.72 -12.25
C GLU A 58 -5.00 1.44 -13.58
N LYS A 59 -5.19 2.76 -13.56
CA LYS A 59 -5.26 3.59 -14.78
C LYS A 59 -4.00 3.47 -15.65
N ALA A 60 -2.83 3.41 -15.01
CA ALA A 60 -1.56 3.18 -15.70
C ALA A 60 -1.44 1.76 -16.34
N CYS A 61 -2.37 0.85 -16.01
CA CYS A 61 -2.50 -0.48 -16.61
C CYS A 61 -3.65 -0.60 -17.63
N ALA A 62 -4.71 0.19 -17.52
CA ALA A 62 -5.86 0.15 -18.42
C ALA A 62 -5.51 0.67 -19.84
N GLY A 63 -4.67 1.70 -19.93
CA GLY A 63 -4.08 2.17 -21.20
C GLY A 63 -5.02 2.93 -22.13
N ASP A 64 -6.22 3.27 -21.68
CA ASP A 64 -7.31 3.88 -22.45
C ASP A 64 -7.63 5.34 -22.07
N GLU A 65 -7.19 5.82 -20.90
CA GLU A 65 -7.61 7.14 -20.40
C GLU A 65 -6.64 8.30 -20.67
N ALA A 66 -5.31 8.09 -20.61
CA ALA A 66 -4.31 9.13 -20.88
C ALA A 66 -2.91 8.54 -21.15
N PRO A 67 -1.99 9.28 -21.80
CA PRO A 67 -0.57 8.96 -21.78
C PRO A 67 -0.07 8.77 -20.33
N PRO A 68 0.70 7.72 -20.03
CA PRO A 68 1.13 7.41 -18.66
C PRO A 68 1.75 8.58 -17.91
N PHE A 69 2.48 9.46 -18.61
CA PHE A 69 3.12 10.64 -18.01
C PHE A 69 2.11 11.68 -17.48
N GLU A 70 0.93 11.81 -18.10
CA GLU A 70 -0.10 12.74 -17.65
C GLU A 70 -0.64 12.37 -16.26
N LEU A 71 -0.59 11.09 -15.88
CA LEU A 71 -0.98 10.60 -14.55
C LEU A 71 -0.10 11.17 -13.43
N ILE A 72 1.09 11.68 -13.74
CA ILE A 72 2.04 12.22 -12.73
C ILE A 72 2.36 13.69 -12.95
N GLN A 73 1.69 14.38 -13.88
CA GLN A 73 1.84 15.82 -14.07
C GLN A 73 1.05 16.58 -13.01
N LYS A 74 1.67 17.56 -12.36
CA LYS A 74 1.07 18.37 -11.27
C LYS A 74 -0.27 19.02 -11.63
N ASN A 75 -0.48 19.34 -12.91
CA ASN A 75 -1.62 20.11 -13.39
C ASN A 75 -2.75 19.24 -13.97
N SER A 76 -2.60 17.91 -13.99
CA SER A 76 -3.64 17.01 -14.48
C SER A 76 -4.78 16.87 -13.47
N VAL A 77 -6.02 16.80 -13.96
CA VAL A 77 -7.24 16.72 -13.13
C VAL A 77 -7.27 15.45 -12.28
N GLU A 78 -6.66 14.37 -12.75
CA GLU A 78 -6.56 13.09 -12.03
C GLU A 78 -5.10 12.72 -11.73
N SER A 79 -4.28 13.74 -11.50
CA SER A 79 -2.87 13.55 -11.17
C SER A 79 -2.68 12.76 -9.88
N ALA A 80 -1.72 11.85 -9.87
CA ALA A 80 -1.21 11.20 -8.67
C ALA A 80 -0.73 12.21 -7.60
N TRP A 81 -0.41 13.45 -7.98
CA TRP A 81 -0.08 14.53 -7.02
C TRP A 81 -1.24 14.82 -6.06
N LEU A 82 -2.48 14.67 -6.51
CA LEU A 82 -3.68 14.86 -5.70
C LEU A 82 -3.83 13.76 -4.64
N CYS A 83 -3.22 12.59 -4.84
CA CYS A 83 -3.18 11.55 -3.83
C CYS A 83 -2.37 11.92 -2.59
N CYS A 84 -1.58 13.01 -2.61
CA CYS A 84 -0.91 13.51 -1.41
C CYS A 84 -1.80 14.41 -0.55
N CYS A 85 -3.00 14.77 -1.01
CA CYS A 85 -3.95 15.56 -0.23
C CYS A 85 -4.69 14.71 0.82
N PRO A 86 -5.30 15.32 1.86
CA PRO A 86 -6.07 14.59 2.86
C PRO A 86 -7.30 13.87 2.28
N LEU A 87 -7.88 14.46 1.22
CA LEU A 87 -9.00 13.87 0.48
C LEU A 87 -8.53 13.48 -0.92
N PRO A 88 -8.70 12.20 -1.32
CA PRO A 88 -8.34 11.72 -2.64
C PRO A 88 -8.98 12.55 -3.75
N TYR A 89 -8.23 12.83 -4.82
CA TYR A 89 -8.69 13.59 -5.99
C TYR A 89 -9.21 15.00 -5.74
N LYS A 90 -9.04 15.54 -4.53
CA LYS A 90 -9.33 16.94 -4.23
C LYS A 90 -8.03 17.72 -4.19
N GLN A 91 -8.06 18.89 -4.82
CA GLN A 91 -7.00 19.87 -4.62
C GLN A 91 -6.98 20.30 -3.16
N CYS A 92 -5.78 20.55 -2.65
CA CYS A 92 -5.52 21.07 -1.32
C CYS A 92 -4.34 22.03 -1.37
N GLU A 93 -4.18 22.85 -0.34
CA GLU A 93 -3.02 23.71 -0.21
C GLU A 93 -1.75 22.88 0.02
N GLN A 94 -0.60 23.39 -0.39
CA GLN A 94 0.67 22.69 -0.21
C GLN A 94 0.94 22.29 1.25
N GLY A 95 0.51 23.12 2.21
CA GLY A 95 0.67 22.84 3.64
C GLY A 95 -0.24 21.75 4.20
N GLU A 96 -1.27 21.34 3.44
CA GLU A 96 -2.19 20.25 3.82
C GLU A 96 -1.73 18.90 3.30
N ARG A 97 -0.76 18.89 2.38
CA ARG A 97 -0.25 17.67 1.76
C ARG A 97 0.61 16.88 2.75
N ASP A 98 0.54 15.56 2.67
CA ASP A 98 1.38 14.71 3.49
C ASP A 98 2.86 14.87 3.09
N ALA A 99 3.69 15.29 4.04
CA ALA A 99 5.10 15.57 3.80
C ALA A 99 5.89 14.31 3.39
N SER A 100 5.49 13.13 3.86
CA SER A 100 6.11 11.86 3.47
C SER A 100 5.72 11.49 2.04
N CYS A 101 4.49 11.79 1.63
CA CYS A 101 4.03 11.67 0.24
C CYS A 101 4.87 12.53 -0.68
N ASP A 102 5.05 13.81 -0.34
CA ASP A 102 5.87 14.74 -1.12
C ASP A 102 7.32 14.26 -1.27
N ALA A 103 7.94 13.83 -0.16
CA ALA A 103 9.29 13.30 -0.18
C ALA A 103 9.43 12.04 -1.04
N ALA A 104 8.42 11.15 -0.99
CA ALA A 104 8.39 9.94 -1.81
C ALA A 104 8.18 10.27 -3.30
N PHE A 105 7.28 11.21 -3.61
CA PHE A 105 7.02 11.64 -4.98
C PHE A 105 8.27 12.25 -5.61
N ALA A 106 8.95 13.14 -4.88
CA ALA A 106 10.22 13.73 -5.30
C ALA A 106 11.31 12.69 -5.57
N LYS A 107 11.29 11.57 -4.82
CA LYS A 107 12.26 10.49 -4.98
C LYS A 107 11.98 9.58 -6.15
N TYR A 108 10.71 9.20 -6.37
CA TYR A 108 10.36 8.09 -7.25
C TYR A 108 9.65 8.50 -8.56
N LEU A 109 9.01 9.67 -8.59
CA LEU A 109 8.19 10.11 -9.72
C LEU A 109 8.68 11.42 -10.35
N GLU A 110 9.14 12.40 -9.57
CA GLU A 110 9.70 13.65 -10.15
C GLU A 110 10.90 13.45 -11.10
N PRO A 111 11.78 12.45 -10.91
CA PRO A 111 12.87 12.20 -11.86
C PRO A 111 12.40 11.65 -13.22
N LEU A 112 11.15 11.20 -13.33
CA LEU A 112 10.60 10.66 -14.57
C LEU A 112 10.16 11.80 -15.50
N GLY A 113 10.39 11.65 -16.80
CA GLY A 113 9.97 12.56 -17.86
C GLY A 113 8.99 11.93 -18.84
N GLU A 114 8.59 12.69 -19.86
CA GLU A 114 7.66 12.25 -20.91
C GLU A 114 8.13 11.00 -21.67
N SER A 115 9.45 10.77 -21.73
CA SER A 115 10.03 9.59 -22.39
C SER A 115 9.97 8.32 -21.55
N ASP A 116 9.69 8.43 -20.24
CA ASP A 116 9.58 7.26 -19.37
C ASP A 116 8.28 6.51 -19.66
N GLY A 117 8.42 5.19 -19.88
CA GLY A 117 7.30 4.34 -20.22
C GLY A 117 6.38 4.03 -19.03
N ALA A 118 5.20 3.49 -19.32
CA ALA A 118 4.21 3.09 -18.32
C ALA A 118 4.80 2.23 -17.19
N VAL A 119 5.72 1.31 -17.50
CA VAL A 119 6.40 0.46 -16.50
C VAL A 119 7.13 1.30 -15.44
N ALA A 120 7.87 2.34 -15.84
CA ALA A 120 8.63 3.17 -14.90
C ALA A 120 7.68 3.95 -13.97
N ILE A 121 6.59 4.47 -14.54
CA ILE A 121 5.56 5.21 -13.79
C ILE A 121 4.83 4.29 -12.81
N ARG A 122 4.40 3.10 -13.25
CA ARG A 122 3.79 2.09 -12.35
C ARG A 122 4.71 1.71 -11.20
N ASN A 123 5.97 1.45 -11.50
CA ASN A 123 6.96 1.15 -10.47
C ASN A 123 7.12 2.32 -9.50
N GLY A 124 7.18 3.55 -10.00
CA GLY A 124 7.24 4.75 -9.17
C GLY A 124 6.01 4.92 -8.27
N LEU A 125 4.80 4.74 -8.80
CA LEU A 125 3.54 4.80 -8.04
C LEU A 125 3.52 3.79 -6.89
N GLN A 126 3.89 2.53 -7.16
CA GLN A 126 3.95 1.48 -6.15
C GLN A 126 5.05 1.76 -5.10
N GLN A 127 6.17 2.34 -5.49
CA GLN A 127 7.24 2.76 -4.57
C GLN A 127 6.83 3.95 -3.69
N VAL A 128 6.09 4.93 -4.22
CA VAL A 128 5.53 6.03 -3.42
C VAL A 128 4.56 5.47 -2.37
N ARG A 129 3.64 4.59 -2.78
CA ARG A 129 2.77 3.87 -1.84
C ARG A 129 3.57 3.12 -0.78
N GLY A 130 4.63 2.42 -1.19
CA GLY A 130 5.54 1.73 -0.28
C GLY A 130 6.16 2.64 0.77
N ALA A 131 6.65 3.81 0.36
CA ALA A 131 7.23 4.79 1.28
C ALA A 131 6.18 5.34 2.27
N LEU A 132 4.94 5.57 1.82
CA LEU A 132 3.82 5.97 2.69
C LEU A 132 3.46 4.90 3.72
N ARG A 133 3.51 3.63 3.32
CA ARG A 133 3.29 2.49 4.22
C ARG A 133 4.33 2.49 5.34
N GLU A 134 5.59 2.65 4.99
CA GLU A 134 6.69 2.67 5.97
C GLU A 134 6.61 3.91 6.87
N ALA A 135 6.30 5.08 6.30
CA ALA A 135 6.14 6.33 7.07
C ALA A 135 4.98 6.26 8.07
N GLY A 136 3.90 5.56 7.73
CA GLY A 136 2.75 5.36 8.61
C GLY A 136 2.97 4.34 9.75
N GLY A 137 4.09 3.61 9.74
CA GLY A 137 4.52 2.77 10.86
C GLY A 137 3.70 1.50 11.05
N GLU A 138 3.61 1.02 12.30
CA GLU A 138 2.98 -0.26 12.64
C GLU A 138 1.53 -0.40 12.13
N PRO A 139 0.65 0.61 12.27
CA PRO A 139 -0.73 0.50 11.78
C PRO A 139 -0.82 0.22 10.28
N CYS A 140 0.12 0.74 9.49
CA CYS A 140 0.13 0.55 8.05
C CYS A 140 0.71 -0.79 7.60
N LYS A 141 1.24 -1.61 8.52
CA LYS A 141 1.73 -2.95 8.16
C LYS A 141 0.62 -3.92 7.75
N ALA A 142 -0.63 -3.64 8.13
CA ALA A 142 -1.82 -4.36 7.69
C ALA A 142 -2.06 -4.21 6.17
N MET A 143 -1.52 -3.16 5.55
CA MET A 143 -1.59 -2.94 4.11
C MET A 143 -0.53 -3.78 3.38
N ALA A 144 -0.83 -4.15 2.14
CA ALA A 144 0.02 -4.93 1.25
C ALA A 144 1.39 -4.25 1.09
N PRO A 145 2.50 -5.01 1.12
CA PRO A 145 3.83 -4.46 0.97
C PRO A 145 4.09 -3.95 -0.45
N ALA A 146 5.04 -3.01 -0.56
CA ALA A 146 5.47 -2.44 -1.83
C ALA A 146 6.07 -3.49 -2.77
N ASP A 147 6.79 -4.47 -2.24
CA ASP A 147 7.43 -5.51 -3.05
C ASP A 147 6.63 -6.82 -3.02
N PRO A 148 6.72 -7.63 -4.10
CA PRO A 148 7.33 -7.31 -5.39
C PRO A 148 6.52 -6.28 -6.22
N LEU A 149 7.19 -5.52 -7.08
CA LEU A 149 6.55 -4.63 -8.05
C LEU A 149 5.58 -5.41 -8.95
N THR A 150 4.37 -4.88 -9.15
CA THR A 150 3.34 -5.52 -9.96
C THR A 150 3.53 -5.23 -11.45
N THR A 151 3.09 -6.16 -12.29
CA THR A 151 2.80 -5.91 -13.70
C THR A 151 1.31 -5.71 -13.89
N CYS A 152 0.91 -5.32 -15.11
CA CYS A 152 -0.50 -5.29 -15.47
C CYS A 152 -1.02 -6.71 -15.71
N GLY A 153 -2.32 -6.95 -15.46
CA GLY A 153 -2.93 -8.26 -15.71
C GLY A 153 -2.87 -8.66 -17.18
N SER A 154 -3.00 -7.69 -18.09
CA SER A 154 -2.83 -7.87 -19.54
C SER A 154 -1.41 -8.32 -19.93
N GLU A 155 -0.40 -8.03 -19.09
CA GLU A 155 1.00 -8.41 -19.28
C GLU A 155 1.33 -9.78 -18.65
N ALA A 156 0.39 -10.40 -17.93
CA ALA A 156 0.58 -11.69 -17.29
C ALA A 156 0.61 -12.87 -18.27
N ALA A 157 1.11 -14.02 -17.82
CA ALA A 157 1.13 -15.27 -18.58
C ALA A 157 0.51 -16.42 -17.75
N PRO A 158 -0.78 -16.79 -17.98
CA PRO A 158 -1.72 -16.21 -18.94
C PRO A 158 -2.19 -14.79 -18.54
N PRO A 159 -2.70 -13.98 -19.50
CA PRO A 159 -3.30 -12.69 -19.18
C PRO A 159 -4.45 -12.83 -18.18
N MET A 160 -4.60 -11.85 -17.30
CA MET A 160 -5.62 -11.78 -16.27
C MET A 160 -6.58 -10.62 -16.56
N GLU A 161 -7.84 -10.78 -16.17
CA GLU A 161 -8.88 -9.74 -16.34
C GLU A 161 -8.66 -8.55 -15.40
N ARG A 162 -8.13 -8.77 -14.18
CA ARG A 162 -7.81 -7.66 -13.26
C ARG A 162 -6.70 -6.77 -13.81
N SER A 163 -6.78 -5.47 -13.51
CA SER A 163 -5.82 -4.48 -14.02
C SER A 163 -4.38 -4.72 -13.58
N VAL A 164 -4.15 -5.17 -12.34
CA VAL A 164 -2.83 -5.48 -11.78
C VAL A 164 -2.72 -6.95 -11.36
N VAL A 165 -1.54 -7.56 -11.53
CA VAL A 165 -1.31 -8.98 -11.21
C VAL A 165 -1.31 -9.25 -9.71
N ARG A 166 -0.87 -8.31 -8.88
CA ARG A 166 -0.87 -8.45 -7.42
C ARG A 166 -2.31 -8.41 -6.88
N GLU A 167 -2.81 -9.56 -6.47
CA GLU A 167 -4.19 -9.74 -5.98
C GLU A 167 -4.50 -8.90 -4.74
N ASP A 168 -3.54 -8.80 -3.82
CA ASP A 168 -3.66 -7.99 -2.61
C ASP A 168 -3.80 -6.50 -2.94
N LEU A 169 -2.95 -5.97 -3.83
CA LEU A 169 -3.07 -4.58 -4.30
C LEU A 169 -4.41 -4.34 -5.03
N PHE A 170 -4.82 -5.28 -5.89
CA PHE A 170 -6.09 -5.18 -6.60
C PHE A 170 -7.29 -5.16 -5.64
N CYS A 171 -7.33 -6.10 -4.69
CA CYS A 171 -8.42 -6.17 -3.72
C CYS A 171 -8.44 -4.99 -2.76
N GLU A 172 -7.29 -4.45 -2.35
CA GLU A 172 -7.24 -3.22 -1.55
C GLU A 172 -7.86 -2.03 -2.29
N MET A 173 -7.50 -1.87 -3.57
CA MET A 173 -8.03 -0.83 -4.44
C MET A 173 -9.54 -0.95 -4.60
N LEU A 174 -10.05 -2.11 -5.04
CA LEU A 174 -11.48 -2.32 -5.25
C LEU A 174 -12.28 -2.07 -3.97
N THR A 175 -11.79 -2.62 -2.84
CA THR A 175 -12.46 -2.47 -1.55
C THR A 175 -12.55 -1.00 -1.14
N TRP A 176 -11.47 -0.23 -1.32
CA TRP A 176 -11.46 1.22 -1.07
C TRP A 176 -12.37 2.00 -2.02
N GLN A 177 -12.36 1.70 -3.32
CA GLN A 177 -13.25 2.35 -4.29
C GLN A 177 -14.72 2.20 -3.87
N ARG A 178 -15.10 1.02 -3.38
CA ARG A 178 -16.45 0.78 -2.87
C ARG A 178 -16.73 1.49 -1.55
N GLU A 179 -15.82 1.33 -0.60
CA GLU A 179 -15.93 1.91 0.75
C GLU A 179 -15.98 3.44 0.71
N GLU A 180 -15.11 4.07 -0.07
CA GLU A 180 -14.92 5.52 -0.07
C GLU A 180 -15.66 6.20 -1.22
N LEU A 181 -15.64 5.63 -2.42
CA LEU A 181 -16.23 6.25 -3.61
C LEU A 181 -17.61 5.70 -3.96
N GLY A 182 -18.08 4.69 -3.24
CA GLY A 182 -19.34 4.02 -3.55
C GLY A 182 -19.33 3.20 -4.84
N ASP A 183 -18.14 2.97 -5.40
CA ASP A 183 -17.93 2.34 -6.70
C ASP A 183 -17.76 0.80 -6.58
N GLY A 184 -17.57 0.11 -7.70
CA GLY A 184 -17.24 -1.31 -7.74
C GLY A 184 -18.44 -2.24 -7.96
N ASN A 185 -18.15 -3.39 -8.57
CA ASN A 185 -19.14 -4.37 -9.01
C ASN A 185 -19.04 -5.68 -8.22
N PHE A 186 -20.17 -6.20 -7.71
CA PHE A 186 -20.16 -7.45 -6.92
C PHE A 186 -19.54 -8.64 -7.65
N GLU A 187 -19.83 -8.78 -8.95
CA GLU A 187 -19.29 -9.87 -9.75
C GLU A 187 -17.77 -9.72 -9.97
N GLU A 188 -17.25 -8.49 -10.01
CA GLU A 188 -15.80 -8.25 -10.10
C GLU A 188 -15.08 -8.66 -8.80
N PHE A 189 -15.62 -8.28 -7.65
CA PHE A 189 -15.09 -8.71 -6.35
C PHE A 189 -15.08 -10.23 -6.25
N LYS A 190 -16.22 -10.86 -6.59
CA LYS A 190 -16.37 -12.31 -6.57
C LYS A 190 -15.42 -13.02 -7.55
N ALA A 191 -15.27 -12.50 -8.76
CA ALA A 191 -14.38 -13.06 -9.78
C ALA A 191 -12.90 -13.02 -9.36
N ASN A 192 -12.53 -12.02 -8.56
CA ASN A 192 -11.15 -11.81 -8.10
C ASN A 192 -10.91 -12.27 -6.65
N GLY A 193 -11.88 -12.96 -6.03
CA GLY A 193 -11.75 -13.43 -4.65
C GLY A 193 -11.67 -12.31 -3.60
N CYS A 194 -11.98 -11.06 -3.96
CA CYS A 194 -11.89 -9.92 -3.06
C CYS A 194 -13.08 -9.88 -2.09
N PRO A 195 -12.86 -9.46 -0.83
CA PRO A 195 -13.94 -9.34 0.14
C PRO A 195 -14.90 -8.23 -0.26
N TRP A 196 -16.21 -8.52 -0.26
CA TRP A 196 -17.23 -7.51 -0.52
C TRP A 196 -17.49 -6.67 0.73
N PRO A 197 -17.15 -5.36 0.76
CA PRO A 197 -17.43 -4.53 1.92
C PRO A 197 -18.93 -4.24 2.04
N GLU A 198 -19.43 -4.28 3.27
CA GLU A 198 -20.83 -3.93 3.60
C GLU A 198 -21.08 -2.43 3.44
N ARG A 199 -20.07 -1.61 3.77
CA ARG A 199 -20.13 -0.15 3.60
C ARG A 199 -19.99 0.22 2.12
N GLN A 200 -20.80 1.19 1.71
CA GLN A 200 -20.71 1.86 0.42
C GLN A 200 -20.59 3.37 0.67
N GLY A 201 -19.55 3.97 0.10
CA GLY A 201 -19.28 5.40 0.22
C GLY A 201 -20.19 6.28 -0.63
N ASP A 202 -20.10 7.60 -0.40
CA ASP A 202 -20.69 8.63 -1.26
C ASP A 202 -19.60 9.21 -2.17
N GLY A 203 -19.52 8.69 -3.39
CA GLY A 203 -18.50 9.09 -4.37
C GLY A 203 -18.57 10.56 -4.77
N GLU A 204 -19.76 11.16 -4.83
CA GLU A 204 -19.92 12.55 -5.26
C GLU A 204 -19.33 13.52 -4.23
N GLY A 205 -19.54 13.24 -2.93
CA GLY A 205 -18.97 14.05 -1.86
C GLY A 205 -17.45 13.98 -1.77
N ARG A 206 -16.82 12.95 -2.35
CA ARG A 206 -15.38 12.67 -2.19
C ARG A 206 -14.55 12.90 -3.44
N ARG A 207 -15.11 12.75 -4.64
CA ARG A 207 -14.45 13.17 -5.88
C ARG A 207 -14.37 14.70 -5.86
N GLY A 208 -13.21 15.26 -6.20
CA GLY A 208 -13.15 16.70 -6.44
C GLY A 208 -14.15 17.07 -7.53
N THR A 209 -14.87 18.17 -7.38
CA THR A 209 -15.50 18.79 -8.55
C THR A 209 -14.32 19.15 -9.45
N GLY A 210 -14.13 18.40 -10.54
CA GLY A 210 -13.17 18.79 -11.57
C GLY A 210 -13.35 20.27 -11.84
N ILE A 211 -12.24 21.01 -11.92
CA ILE A 211 -12.20 22.47 -12.06
C ILE A 211 -13.35 22.88 -12.97
N GLY A 212 -14.41 23.42 -12.37
CA GLY A 212 -15.54 23.88 -13.15
C GLY A 212 -15.00 24.88 -14.16
N GLU A 213 -15.49 24.80 -15.39
CA GLU A 213 -15.50 25.90 -16.35
C GLU A 213 -16.20 27.13 -15.73
N GLU A 214 -15.58 27.75 -14.72
CA GLU A 214 -15.77 29.16 -14.40
C GLU A 214 -14.61 29.93 -15.05
N MET A 215 -14.70 30.07 -16.37
CA MET A 215 -14.16 31.21 -17.11
C MET A 215 -15.29 31.88 -17.90
#